data_AF-A0A7V7WT84-F1
#
_entry.id   AF-A0A7V7WT84-F1
#
_cell.length_a   1.000
_cell.length_b   1.000
_cell.length_c   1.000
_cell.angle_alpha   90.00
_cell.angle_beta   90.00
_cell.angle_gamma   90.00
#
_symmetry.space_group_name_H-M   'P 1'
#
loop_
_entity.id
_entity.type
_entity.pdbx_description
1 polymer ?
#
loop_
_entity_poly.entity_id
_entity_poly.type
_entity_poly.pdbx_seq_one_letter_code
_entity_poly.pdbx_strand_id
1 'polypeptide(L)'
;PVTDPQTVHQSKFSMGTVLAMIALHGRAGLAEFDAHFRDPATIAFRDRVRMVLDAEVDAAYPARWIGKVSVTTRDGRQFAARVDEPKGDPGNTLTRDEIEDKAVRLAAYGGAASAAEMRALAQRVWAMAQAPAVARLLR
;
A
#
# COMPACT_ATOMS: atom_id res chain seq x y z
N PRO A 1 3.04 -13.69 13.39
CA PRO A 1 2.19 -12.62 12.82
C PRO A 1 1.46 -11.83 13.92
N VAL A 2 1.30 -10.51 13.74
CA VAL A 2 0.58 -9.65 14.69
C VAL A 2 -0.93 -9.79 14.45
N THR A 3 -1.68 -10.29 15.42
CA THR A 3 -3.14 -10.48 15.31
C THR A 3 -3.95 -9.41 16.04
N ASP A 4 -3.34 -8.73 17.02
CA ASP A 4 -3.95 -7.63 17.76
C ASP A 4 -2.98 -6.44 17.90
N PRO A 5 -2.86 -5.59 16.86
CA PRO A 5 -1.91 -4.48 16.88
C PRO A 5 -2.33 -3.37 17.86
N GLN A 6 -1.39 -2.97 18.72
CA GLN A 6 -1.54 -1.89 19.70
C GLN A 6 -0.87 -0.59 19.29
N THR A 7 -0.22 -0.56 18.14
CA THR A 7 0.39 0.66 17.58
C THR A 7 0.21 0.71 16.07
N VAL A 8 0.31 1.91 15.50
CA VAL A 8 0.37 2.12 14.05
C VAL A 8 1.52 1.32 13.42
N HIS A 9 2.64 1.20 14.12
CA HIS A 9 3.76 0.39 13.62
C HIS A 9 3.37 -1.09 13.55
N GLN A 10 2.79 -1.64 14.62
CA GLN A 10 2.34 -3.03 14.66
C GLN A 10 1.24 -3.33 13.65
N SER A 11 0.33 -2.37 13.37
CA SER A 11 -0.79 -2.59 12.44
C SER A 11 -0.34 -2.83 11.01
N LYS A 12 0.81 -2.28 10.60
CA LYS A 12 1.43 -2.53 9.29
C LYS A 12 1.95 -3.96 9.12
N PHE A 13 2.18 -4.68 10.24
CA PHE A 13 2.58 -6.09 10.26
C PHE A 13 1.42 -7.05 10.61
N SER A 14 0.19 -6.52 10.63
CA SER A 14 -1.03 -7.30 10.81
C SER A 14 -1.79 -7.38 9.49
N MET A 15 -1.66 -8.50 8.77
CA MET A 15 -2.32 -8.67 7.46
C MET A 15 -3.84 -8.53 7.52
N GLY A 16 -4.47 -8.94 8.63
CA GLY A 16 -5.90 -8.72 8.83
C GLY A 16 -6.26 -7.23 8.87
N THR A 17 -5.46 -6.41 9.54
CA THR A 17 -5.64 -4.95 9.57
C THR A 17 -5.33 -4.32 8.22
N VAL A 18 -4.26 -4.73 7.54
CA VAL A 18 -3.92 -4.25 6.18
C VAL A 18 -5.08 -4.51 5.21
N LEU A 19 -5.61 -5.73 5.17
CA LEU A 19 -6.72 -6.09 4.30
C LEU A 19 -8.03 -5.40 4.70
N ALA A 20 -8.25 -5.17 6.00
CA ALA A 20 -9.38 -4.37 6.48
C ALA A 20 -9.31 -2.92 5.96
N MET A 21 -8.14 -2.29 6.00
CA MET A 21 -7.94 -0.93 5.47
C MET A 21 -8.29 -0.86 3.98
N ILE A 22 -7.77 -1.80 3.20
CA ILE A 22 -8.08 -1.87 1.76
C ILE A 22 -9.58 -2.08 1.53
N ALA A 23 -10.22 -2.98 2.27
CA ALA A 23 -11.63 -3.28 2.08
C ALA A 23 -12.58 -2.13 2.48
N LEU A 24 -12.24 -1.37 3.52
CA LEU A 24 -13.09 -0.30 4.06
C LEU A 24 -12.81 1.07 3.45
N HIS A 25 -11.54 1.35 3.10
CA HIS A 25 -11.08 2.66 2.65
C HIS A 25 -10.50 2.65 1.23
N GLY A 26 -10.45 1.49 0.57
CA GLY A 26 -9.90 1.32 -0.77
C GLY A 26 -8.37 1.37 -0.82
N ARG A 27 -7.68 1.55 0.31
CA ARG A 27 -6.22 1.66 0.41
C ARG A 27 -5.74 1.39 1.83
N ALA A 28 -4.44 1.09 1.98
CA ALA A 28 -3.75 0.98 3.26
C ALA A 28 -2.57 1.96 3.30
N GLY A 29 -2.86 3.27 3.35
CA GLY A 29 -1.87 4.34 3.42
C GLY A 29 -1.59 4.79 4.86
N LEU A 30 -0.62 5.71 5.01
CA LEU A 30 -0.20 6.21 6.33
C LEU A 30 -1.34 6.88 7.10
N ALA A 31 -2.12 7.72 6.41
CA ALA A 31 -3.26 8.41 7.01
C ALA A 31 -4.32 7.43 7.50
N GLU A 32 -4.61 6.38 6.71
CA GLU A 32 -5.60 5.38 7.10
C GLU A 32 -5.11 4.55 8.30
N PHE A 33 -3.83 4.18 8.33
CA PHE A 33 -3.27 3.48 9.50
C PHE A 33 -3.29 4.33 10.76
N ASP A 34 -3.02 5.63 10.69
CA ASP A 34 -3.07 6.50 11.86
C ASP A 34 -4.49 6.68 12.38
N ALA A 35 -5.44 6.85 11.48
CA ALA A 35 -6.82 7.19 11.83
C ALA A 35 -7.67 5.97 12.19
N HIS A 36 -7.51 4.84 11.49
CA HIS A 36 -8.58 3.83 11.40
C HIS A 36 -8.19 2.43 11.86
N PHE A 37 -6.92 2.17 12.23
CA PHE A 37 -6.47 0.81 12.52
C PHE A 37 -7.16 0.16 13.75
N ARG A 38 -7.74 0.98 14.63
CA ARG A 38 -8.48 0.57 15.84
C ARG A 38 -9.99 0.73 15.74
N ASP A 39 -10.51 1.18 14.59
CA ASP A 39 -11.94 1.35 14.43
C ASP A 39 -12.66 0.00 14.61
N PRO A 40 -13.84 -0.03 15.25
CA PRO A 40 -14.58 -1.27 15.47
C PRO A 40 -14.84 -2.06 14.18
N ALA A 41 -15.10 -1.37 13.06
CA ALA A 41 -15.29 -1.99 11.75
C ALA A 41 -14.01 -2.65 11.23
N THR A 42 -12.86 -2.00 11.42
CA THR A 42 -11.53 -2.53 11.09
C THR A 42 -11.24 -3.80 11.89
N ILE A 43 -11.45 -3.75 13.21
CA ILE A 43 -11.25 -4.88 14.11
C ILE A 43 -12.14 -6.06 13.69
N ALA A 44 -13.44 -5.81 13.47
CA ALA A 44 -14.37 -6.84 13.03
C ALA A 44 -14.04 -7.42 11.64
N PHE A 45 -13.38 -6.66 10.76
CA PHE A 45 -12.86 -7.21 9.49
C PHE A 45 -11.59 -8.03 9.70
N ARG A 46 -10.62 -7.50 10.44
CA ARG A 46 -9.36 -8.17 10.79
C ARG A 46 -9.62 -9.56 11.36
N ASP A 47 -10.59 -9.69 12.26
CA ASP A 47 -10.90 -10.96 12.93
C ASP A 47 -11.51 -12.02 12.00
N ARG A 48 -11.93 -11.64 10.78
CA ARG A 48 -12.38 -12.55 9.72
C ARG A 48 -11.23 -13.02 8.80
N VAL A 49 -10.04 -12.43 8.91
CA VAL A 49 -8.88 -12.77 8.09
C VAL A 49 -8.05 -13.84 8.79
N ARG A 50 -7.63 -14.85 8.03
CA ARG A 50 -6.72 -15.90 8.51
C ARG A 50 -5.53 -16.00 7.57
N MET A 51 -4.33 -16.02 8.15
CA MET A 51 -3.10 -16.31 7.41
C MET A 51 -2.88 -17.82 7.43
N VAL A 52 -2.59 -18.40 6.26
CA VAL A 52 -2.34 -19.83 6.09
C VAL A 52 -1.03 -19.98 5.33
N LEU A 53 -0.21 -20.96 5.72
CA LEU A 53 0.98 -21.32 4.97
C LEU A 53 0.56 -22.04 3.69
N ASP A 54 0.95 -21.48 2.55
CA ASP A 54 0.71 -22.05 1.22
C ASP A 54 2.04 -22.58 0.68
N ALA A 55 2.10 -23.87 0.39
CA ALA A 55 3.34 -24.54 -0.03
C ALA A 55 3.91 -24.00 -1.34
N GLU A 56 3.06 -23.49 -2.23
CA GLU A 56 3.53 -22.89 -3.48
C GLU A 56 4.15 -21.51 -3.24
N VAL A 57 3.53 -20.70 -2.38
CA VAL A 57 4.07 -19.38 -2.00
C VAL A 57 5.41 -19.55 -1.28
N ASP A 58 5.49 -20.50 -0.36
CA ASP A 58 6.70 -20.78 0.42
C ASP A 58 7.86 -21.26 -0.48
N ALA A 59 7.58 -22.22 -1.37
CA ALA A 59 8.59 -22.77 -2.28
C ALA A 59 9.10 -21.78 -3.34
N ALA A 60 8.33 -20.73 -3.64
CA ALA A 60 8.73 -19.71 -4.61
C ALA A 60 9.69 -18.65 -4.02
N TYR A 61 9.75 -18.52 -2.70
CA TYR A 61 10.62 -17.57 -2.02
C TYR A 61 12.10 -18.04 -2.02
N PRO A 62 13.10 -17.14 -2.16
CA PRO A 62 13.01 -15.69 -2.34
C PRO A 62 12.89 -15.24 -3.80
N ALA A 63 12.84 -16.18 -4.75
CA ALA A 63 12.85 -15.87 -6.17
C ALA A 63 11.61 -15.09 -6.62
N ARG A 64 10.45 -15.34 -5.99
CA ARG A 64 9.21 -14.61 -6.21
C ARG A 64 8.48 -14.35 -4.90
N TRP A 65 7.81 -13.20 -4.83
CA TRP A 65 7.05 -12.74 -3.67
C TRP A 65 5.54 -12.82 -3.98
N ILE A 66 5.05 -14.05 -4.15
CA ILE A 66 3.67 -14.30 -4.56
C ILE A 66 2.69 -13.89 -3.44
N GLY A 67 1.67 -13.12 -3.80
CA GLY A 67 0.49 -12.88 -2.98
C GLY A 67 -0.70 -13.72 -3.43
N LYS A 68 -1.37 -14.40 -2.51
CA LYS A 68 -2.64 -15.10 -2.75
C LYS A 68 -3.70 -14.67 -1.74
N VAL A 69 -4.92 -14.49 -2.21
CA VAL A 69 -6.08 -14.21 -1.37
C VAL A 69 -7.27 -15.03 -1.86
N SER A 70 -7.98 -15.64 -0.91
CA SER A 70 -9.29 -16.25 -1.13
C SER A 70 -10.33 -15.54 -0.28
N VAL A 71 -11.50 -15.24 -0.85
CA VAL A 71 -12.59 -14.51 -0.20
C VAL A 71 -13.87 -15.31 -0.34
N THR A 72 -14.54 -15.56 0.78
CA THR A 72 -15.91 -16.07 0.82
C THR A 72 -16.84 -14.95 1.25
N THR A 73 -17.83 -14.61 0.42
CA THR A 73 -18.83 -13.60 0.73
C THR A 73 -19.96 -14.17 1.59
N ARG A 74 -20.77 -13.29 2.19
CA ARG A 74 -21.89 -13.69 3.06
C ARG A 74 -22.98 -14.50 2.34
N ASP A 75 -23.12 -14.31 1.03
CA ASP A 75 -24.02 -15.08 0.16
C ASP A 75 -23.37 -16.38 -0.36
N GLY A 76 -22.18 -16.75 0.13
CA GLY A 76 -21.51 -18.00 -0.17
C GLY A 76 -20.66 -18.02 -1.43
N ARG A 77 -20.60 -16.92 -2.21
CA ARG A 77 -19.70 -16.84 -3.37
C ARG A 77 -18.24 -16.88 -2.93
N GLN A 78 -17.41 -17.49 -3.77
CA GLN A 78 -15.98 -17.65 -3.54
C GLN A 78 -15.22 -16.94 -4.65
N PHE A 79 -14.22 -16.16 -4.26
CA PHE A 79 -13.29 -15.48 -5.15
C PHE A 79 -11.87 -15.83 -4.74
N ALA A 80 -10.98 -15.93 -5.72
CA ALA A 80 -9.57 -16.09 -5.48
C ALA A 80 -8.79 -15.17 -6.40
N ALA A 81 -7.68 -14.64 -5.89
CA ALA A 81 -6.76 -13.81 -6.66
C ALA A 81 -5.33 -14.19 -6.31
N ARG A 82 -4.46 -14.05 -7.31
CA ARG A 82 -3.02 -14.27 -7.22
C ARG A 82 -2.31 -13.10 -7.86
N VAL A 83 -1.21 -12.68 -7.23
CA VAL A 83 -0.24 -11.72 -7.77
C VAL A 83 1.13 -12.38 -7.71
N ASP A 84 1.74 -12.63 -8.87
CA ASP A 84 3.07 -13.22 -8.94
C ASP A 84 4.19 -12.21 -8.62
N GLU A 85 3.99 -10.96 -9.05
CA GLU A 85 4.94 -9.86 -8.85
C GLU A 85 4.22 -8.67 -8.20
N PRO A 86 4.60 -8.28 -6.96
CA PRO A 86 3.94 -7.17 -6.27
C PRO A 86 4.20 -5.84 -6.98
N LYS A 87 3.23 -4.93 -6.89
CA LYS A 87 3.34 -3.60 -7.49
C LYS A 87 4.53 -2.83 -6.87
N GLY A 88 5.47 -2.44 -7.71
CA GLY A 88 6.73 -1.81 -7.33
C GLY A 88 7.97 -2.63 -7.72
N ASP A 89 7.82 -3.94 -7.94
CA ASP A 89 8.91 -4.79 -8.41
C ASP A 89 9.30 -4.48 -9.87
N PRO A 90 10.51 -4.85 -10.32
CA PRO A 90 10.99 -4.54 -11.67
C PRO A 90 10.07 -5.00 -12.82
N GLY A 91 9.34 -6.11 -12.67
CA GLY A 91 8.39 -6.56 -13.68
C GLY A 91 6.93 -6.12 -13.45
N ASN A 92 6.64 -5.42 -12.35
CA ASN A 92 5.35 -4.78 -12.08
C ASN A 92 5.55 -3.36 -11.52
N THR A 93 6.22 -2.50 -12.29
CA THR A 93 6.58 -1.16 -11.84
C THR A 93 5.36 -0.24 -11.66
N LEU A 94 5.51 0.78 -10.82
CA LEU A 94 4.59 1.90 -10.78
C LEU A 94 4.71 2.72 -12.07
N THR A 95 3.57 3.14 -12.61
CA THR A 95 3.50 4.16 -13.65
C THR A 95 3.92 5.52 -13.08
N ARG A 96 4.21 6.49 -13.94
CA ARG A 96 4.55 7.86 -13.50
C ARG A 96 3.42 8.47 -12.67
N ASP A 97 2.18 8.34 -13.13
CA ASP A 97 1.01 8.86 -12.42
C ASP A 97 0.88 8.25 -11.02
N GLU A 98 1.12 6.95 -10.87
CA GLU A 98 1.11 6.29 -9.56
C GLU A 98 2.25 6.77 -8.65
N ILE A 99 3.44 7.04 -9.20
CA ILE A 99 4.57 7.61 -8.45
C ILE A 99 4.24 9.03 -7.98
N GLU A 100 3.70 9.86 -8.87
CA GLU A 100 3.32 11.25 -8.56
C GLU A 100 2.22 11.32 -7.51
N ASP A 101 1.17 10.51 -7.68
CA ASP A 101 0.08 10.40 -6.73
C ASP A 101 0.57 9.92 -5.35
N LYS A 102 1.49 8.94 -5.30
CA LYS A 102 2.16 8.53 -4.06
C LYS A 102 2.96 9.68 -3.43
N ALA A 103 3.74 10.42 -4.22
CA ALA A 103 4.54 11.53 -3.72
C ALA A 103 3.67 12.66 -3.16
N VAL A 104 2.60 13.05 -3.85
CA VAL A 104 1.62 14.05 -3.40
C VAL A 104 1.00 13.63 -2.06
N ARG A 105 0.57 12.37 -1.93
CA ARG A 105 -0.01 11.88 -0.68
C ARG A 105 0.98 11.90 0.48
N LEU A 106 2.23 11.52 0.26
CA LEU A 106 3.26 11.52 1.31
C LEU A 106 3.56 12.95 1.78
N ALA A 107 3.65 13.90 0.85
CA ALA A 107 3.85 15.31 1.19
C ALA A 107 2.67 15.88 1.97
N ALA A 108 1.44 15.56 1.57
CA ALA A 108 0.23 15.98 2.28
C ALA A 108 0.18 15.39 3.70
N TYR A 109 0.50 14.10 3.86
CA TYR A 109 0.55 13.44 5.17
C TYR A 109 1.59 14.08 6.10
N GLY A 110 2.77 14.42 5.58
CA GLY A 110 3.81 15.10 6.33
C GLY A 110 3.61 16.61 6.51
N GLY A 111 2.57 17.21 5.92
CA GLY A 111 2.38 18.66 5.89
C GLY A 111 3.51 19.42 5.19
N ALA A 112 4.26 18.75 4.31
CA ALA A 112 5.53 19.25 3.78
C ALA A 112 5.37 20.17 2.57
N ALA A 113 4.32 19.96 1.76
CA ALA A 113 4.03 20.74 0.56
C ALA A 113 2.57 20.52 0.12
N SER A 114 2.04 21.50 -0.62
CA SER A 114 0.75 21.38 -1.29
C SER A 114 0.80 20.42 -2.49
N ALA A 115 -0.37 19.93 -2.91
CA ALA A 115 -0.47 19.10 -4.11
C ALA A 115 0.01 19.83 -5.38
N ALA A 116 -0.18 21.15 -5.45
CA ALA A 116 0.28 21.96 -6.57
C ALA A 116 1.81 22.03 -6.62
N GLU A 117 2.47 22.27 -5.48
CA GLU A 117 3.93 22.28 -5.37
C GLU A 117 4.52 20.91 -5.72
N MET A 118 3.90 19.82 -5.26
CA MET A 118 4.37 18.46 -5.55
C MET A 118 4.23 18.07 -7.02
N ARG A 119 3.15 18.49 -7.70
CA ARG A 119 3.00 18.26 -9.15
C ARG A 119 4.02 19.06 -9.95
N ALA A 120 4.27 20.32 -9.58
CA ALA A 120 5.32 21.13 -10.21
C ALA A 120 6.72 20.53 -9.97
N LEU A 121 6.97 20.02 -8.76
CA LEU A 121 8.20 19.28 -8.45
C LEU A 121 8.36 18.06 -9.33
N ALA A 122 7.33 17.21 -9.45
CA ALA A 122 7.37 16.00 -10.25
C ALA A 122 7.75 16.29 -11.71
N GLN A 123 7.11 17.28 -12.33
CA GLN A 123 7.45 17.71 -13.70
C GLN A 123 8.92 18.08 -13.86
N ARG A 124 9.48 18.82 -12.90
CA ARG A 124 10.90 19.21 -12.89
C ARG A 124 11.83 18.02 -12.69
N VAL A 125 11.44 17.07 -11.85
CA VAL A 125 12.20 15.83 -11.61
C VAL A 125 12.22 14.96 -12.86
N TRP A 126 11.10 14.82 -13.56
CA TRP A 126 11.04 14.06 -14.81
C TRP A 126 11.84 14.69 -15.94
N ALA A 127 11.94 16.01 -15.98
CA ALA A 127 12.74 16.76 -16.95
C ALA A 127 14.22 16.96 -16.51
N MET A 128 14.63 16.40 -15.37
CA MET A 128 15.91 16.73 -14.74
C MET A 128 17.12 16.36 -15.61
N ALA A 129 17.04 15.24 -16.32
CA ALA A 129 18.12 14.78 -17.20
C ALA A 129 18.35 15.71 -18.40
N GLN A 130 17.36 16.55 -18.75
CA GLN A 130 17.47 17.52 -19.84
C GLN A 130 17.79 18.95 -19.33
N ALA A 131 17.80 19.16 -18.01
CA ALA A 131 18.08 20.47 -17.45
C ALA A 131 19.59 20.77 -17.51
N PRO A 132 20.01 21.98 -17.92
CA PRO A 132 21.43 22.35 -17.94
C PRO A 132 22.05 22.44 -16.54
N ALA A 133 21.21 22.63 -15.51
CA ALA A 133 21.59 22.60 -14.10
C ALA A 133 20.36 22.23 -13.23
N VAL A 134 20.59 21.59 -12.09
CA VAL A 134 19.54 21.30 -11.10
C VAL A 134 19.40 22.47 -10.15
N ALA A 135 18.38 23.31 -10.40
CA ALA A 135 17.99 24.38 -9.48
C ALA A 135 17.17 23.85 -8.28
N ARG A 136 17.00 24.67 -7.23
CA ARG A 136 16.23 24.33 -6.03
C ARG A 136 14.84 23.80 -6.38
N LEU A 137 14.55 22.56 -5.97
CA LEU A 137 13.41 21.78 -6.46
C LEU A 137 12.05 22.14 -5.81
N LEU A 138 12.07 22.61 -4.57
CA LEU A 138 10.91 23.17 -3.85
C LEU A 138 11.26 24.59 -3.38
N ARG A 139 10.31 25.53 -3.44
CA ARG A 139 10.53 26.89 -2.92
C ARG A 139 10.71 26.85 -1.42
#